data_AF-A0A6N8H5I0-F1
#
_entry.id   AF-A0A6N8H5I0-F1
#
_cell.length_a   1.000
_cell.length_b   1.000
_cell.length_c   1.000
_cell.angle_alpha   90.00
_cell.angle_beta   90.00
_cell.angle_gamma   90.00
#
_symmetry.space_group_name_H-M   'P 1'
#
loop_
_entity.id
_entity.type
_entity.pdbx_description
1 polymer ?
#
loop_
_entity_poly.entity_id
_entity_poly.type
_entity_poly.pdbx_seq_one_letter_code
_entity_poly.pdbx_strand_id
1 'polypeptide(L)'
;MAMPKIPALLLMVLLCSLLLCGCGGQPLSKREIVHAVIFAQQGEHYSVCLLLADQNAPEGESAFKTASAAAPTPAQALENAAATLPGTVYYGLLDAAALPVGADWEQAQEIGLLLYDRAQPAPELSVFLLDSADHDWQQDAQGLYERMQAIEDHYKVHCGLQQLFTQHAGCAVPALPQGGGYDFTLLAQKEKAAPRRCTGLTAQLAAFLAGQTTRLETTYAADTAACTARAEVTAYGSTVQLHLHGADLRSLAAPADEAALRKALEADLQTSFAVLTKATAASDLFHFSFWQQCVYGPNAAPKTPTLQILWE
;
A
#
# COMPACT_ATOMS: atom_id res chain seq x y z
N MET A 1 34.35 43.39 39.84
CA MET A 1 34.40 42.28 38.87
C MET A 1 32.96 41.84 38.61
N ALA A 2 32.39 42.26 37.48
CA ALA A 2 31.02 41.90 37.09
C ALA A 2 31.10 40.86 35.99
N MET A 3 30.67 39.62 36.28
CA MET A 3 30.52 38.59 35.26
C MET A 3 29.38 38.97 34.30
N PRO A 4 29.56 38.86 32.98
CA PRO A 4 28.47 39.06 32.04
C PRO A 4 27.51 37.88 32.13
N LYS A 5 26.23 38.17 32.39
CA LYS A 5 25.13 37.21 32.31
C LYS A 5 24.94 36.85 30.83
N ILE A 6 25.51 35.74 30.38
CA ILE A 6 25.15 35.12 29.11
C ILE A 6 23.65 34.78 29.20
N PRO A 7 22.81 35.28 28.28
CA PRO A 7 21.37 35.24 28.48
C PRO A 7 20.85 33.82 28.26
N ALA A 8 20.05 33.34 29.22
CA ALA A 8 19.38 32.04 29.19
C ALA A 8 18.63 31.74 27.88
N LEU A 9 18.30 32.78 27.10
CA LEU A 9 17.71 32.68 25.77
C LEU A 9 18.60 31.92 24.76
N LEU A 10 19.93 32.12 24.82
CA LEU A 10 20.87 31.47 23.91
C LEU A 10 21.03 29.98 24.24
N LEU A 11 20.97 29.63 25.54
CA LEU A 11 20.95 28.25 26.01
C LEU A 11 19.63 27.57 25.63
N MET A 12 18.50 28.28 25.71
CA MET A 12 17.18 27.74 25.37
C MET A 12 17.03 27.50 23.86
N VAL A 13 17.53 28.40 23.01
CA VAL A 13 17.56 28.20 21.56
C VAL A 13 18.47 27.03 21.19
N LEU A 14 19.62 26.88 21.86
CA LEU A 14 20.53 25.75 21.68
C LEU A 14 19.88 24.42 22.07
N LEU A 15 19.16 24.38 23.21
CA LEU A 15 18.41 23.20 23.66
C LEU A 15 17.23 22.87 22.75
N CYS A 16 16.48 23.85 22.26
CA CYS A 16 15.45 23.63 21.25
C CYS A 16 16.03 23.13 19.92
N SER A 17 17.20 23.62 19.50
CA SER A 17 17.90 23.07 18.34
C SER A 17 18.44 21.66 18.57
N LEU A 18 18.88 21.31 19.78
CA LEU A 18 19.30 19.96 20.17
C LEU A 18 18.11 18.99 20.34
N LEU A 19 16.90 19.50 20.61
CA LEU A 19 15.66 18.72 20.65
C LEU A 19 15.09 18.48 19.24
N LEU A 20 15.30 19.40 18.29
CA LEU A 20 14.95 19.24 16.88
C LEU A 20 16.03 18.47 16.08
N CYS A 21 17.28 18.53 16.51
CA CYS A 21 18.36 17.65 16.06
C CYS A 21 18.36 16.41 16.93
N GLY A 22 17.53 15.41 16.61
CA GLY A 22 17.62 14.08 17.22
C GLY A 22 19.09 13.69 17.46
N CYS A 23 19.40 13.37 18.71
CA CYS A 23 20.72 13.17 19.32
C CYS A 23 21.90 13.06 18.33
N GLY A 24 22.56 14.19 18.03
CA GLY A 24 23.90 14.22 17.42
C GLY A 24 24.01 14.08 15.89
N GLY A 25 22.90 14.09 15.14
CA GLY A 25 22.95 13.98 13.68
C GLY A 25 23.10 15.32 12.93
N GLN A 26 23.62 15.28 11.70
CA GLN A 26 23.65 16.44 10.78
C GLN A 26 22.25 17.07 10.61
N PRO A 27 22.14 18.38 10.35
CA PRO A 27 20.85 19.04 10.07
C PRO A 27 20.18 18.40 8.86
N LEU A 28 18.84 18.36 8.86
CA LEU A 28 18.02 17.80 7.76
C LEU A 28 18.41 18.38 6.39
N SER A 29 18.83 19.65 6.35
CA SER A 29 19.32 20.34 5.13
C SER A 29 20.57 19.73 4.48
N LYS A 30 21.26 18.82 5.17
CA LYS A 30 22.44 18.09 4.66
C LYS A 30 22.20 16.59 4.51
N ARG A 31 20.99 16.12 4.85
CA ARG A 31 20.62 14.72 4.74
C ARG A 31 20.00 14.43 3.39
N GLU A 32 20.15 13.19 2.98
CA GLU A 32 19.53 12.65 1.78
C GLU A 32 18.16 12.10 2.18
N ILE A 33 17.13 12.95 2.06
CA ILE A 33 15.77 12.66 2.54
C ILE A 33 15.06 11.77 1.52
N VAL A 34 14.73 10.54 1.93
CA VAL A 34 14.03 9.56 1.09
C VAL A 34 12.53 9.71 1.27
N HIS A 35 11.81 9.87 0.16
CA HIS A 35 10.35 9.82 0.11
C HIS A 35 9.84 8.45 -0.32
N ALA A 36 10.48 7.84 -1.32
CA ALA A 36 10.07 6.53 -1.79
C ALA A 36 11.22 5.54 -1.97
N VAL A 37 10.93 4.26 -1.73
CA VAL A 37 11.82 3.15 -2.07
C VAL A 37 11.11 2.18 -3.00
N ILE A 38 11.65 2.02 -4.21
CA ILE A 38 11.05 1.21 -5.26
C ILE A 38 11.96 0.01 -5.53
N PHE A 39 11.44 -1.19 -5.34
CA PHE A 39 12.12 -2.46 -5.60
C PHE A 39 11.59 -3.07 -6.89
N ALA A 40 12.47 -3.43 -7.82
CA ALA A 40 12.13 -4.20 -9.02
C ALA A 40 12.99 -5.46 -9.14
N GLN A 41 12.43 -6.49 -9.74
CA GLN A 41 13.15 -7.71 -10.10
C GLN A 41 13.72 -7.57 -11.52
N GLN A 42 15.01 -7.80 -11.70
CA GLN A 42 15.71 -7.78 -12.99
C GLN A 42 16.48 -9.09 -13.17
N GLY A 43 15.78 -10.11 -13.69
CA GLY A 43 16.32 -11.47 -13.78
C GLY A 43 16.65 -12.03 -12.39
N GLU A 44 17.91 -12.39 -12.15
CA GLU A 44 18.40 -12.94 -10.87
C GLU A 44 18.79 -11.86 -9.85
N HIS A 45 18.63 -10.58 -10.18
CA HIS A 45 19.00 -9.45 -9.33
C HIS A 45 17.79 -8.59 -8.96
N TYR A 46 17.91 -7.89 -7.83
CA TYR A 46 17.02 -6.81 -7.46
C TYR A 46 17.65 -5.49 -7.89
N SER A 47 16.81 -4.59 -8.38
CA SER A 47 17.13 -3.18 -8.61
C SER A 47 16.34 -2.35 -7.62
N VAL A 48 17.03 -1.50 -6.86
CA VAL A 48 16.39 -0.60 -5.88
C VAL A 48 16.64 0.83 -6.29
N CYS A 49 15.58 1.63 -6.30
CA CYS A 49 15.64 3.08 -6.47
C CYS A 49 15.16 3.79 -5.19
N LEU A 50 15.99 4.71 -4.71
CA LEU A 50 15.65 5.72 -3.73
C LEU A 50 15.19 6.97 -4.48
N LEU A 51 13.97 7.43 -4.22
CA LEU A 51 13.50 8.74 -4.63
C LEU A 51 13.69 9.72 -3.47
N LEU A 52 14.45 10.78 -3.70
CA LEU A 52 14.88 11.71 -2.66
C LEU A 52 14.44 13.13 -2.97
N ALA A 53 14.14 13.91 -1.95
CA ALA A 53 13.91 15.34 -2.12
C ALA A 53 15.18 16.02 -2.64
N ASP A 54 15.07 16.74 -3.75
CA ASP A 54 16.15 17.60 -4.23
C ASP A 54 16.01 18.99 -3.60
N GLN A 55 16.73 19.17 -2.49
CA GLN A 55 16.72 20.42 -1.72
C GLN A 55 17.40 21.59 -2.45
N ASN A 56 18.06 21.34 -3.58
CA ASN A 56 18.75 22.34 -4.38
C ASN A 56 18.11 22.53 -5.77
N ALA A 57 16.98 21.87 -6.05
CA ALA A 57 16.31 21.98 -7.34
C ALA A 57 15.90 23.44 -7.63
N PRO A 58 16.26 23.97 -8.81
CA PRO A 58 15.74 25.26 -9.28
C PRO A 58 14.21 25.27 -9.41
N GLU A 59 13.61 26.46 -9.30
CA GLU A 59 12.17 26.62 -9.58
C GLU A 59 11.84 26.14 -11.00
N GLY A 60 10.92 25.17 -11.11
CA GLY A 60 10.47 24.57 -12.37
C GLY A 60 11.19 23.29 -12.78
N GLU A 61 12.19 22.83 -12.02
CA GLU A 61 12.79 21.49 -12.16
C GLU A 61 12.14 20.46 -11.25
N SER A 62 12.47 19.18 -11.43
CA SER A 62 11.95 18.12 -10.56
C SER A 62 12.33 18.39 -9.11
N ALA A 63 11.35 18.30 -8.21
CA ALA A 63 11.58 18.38 -6.78
C ALA A 63 12.30 17.13 -6.22
N PHE A 64 12.61 16.16 -7.08
CA PHE A 64 13.19 14.88 -6.71
C PHE A 64 14.44 14.54 -7.52
N LYS A 65 15.35 13.84 -6.86
CA LYS A 65 16.49 13.15 -7.47
C LYS A 65 16.43 11.67 -7.14
N THR A 66 17.17 10.86 -7.88
CA THR A 66 17.18 9.40 -7.70
C THR A 66 18.58 8.88 -7.41
N ALA A 67 18.62 7.80 -6.64
CA ALA A 67 19.82 6.98 -6.45
C ALA A 67 19.41 5.52 -6.53
N SER A 68 20.06 4.76 -7.40
CA SER A 68 19.69 3.37 -7.63
C SER A 68 20.89 2.45 -7.75
N ALA A 69 20.72 1.20 -7.35
CA ALA A 69 21.71 0.15 -7.55
C ALA A 69 21.03 -1.20 -7.73
N ALA A 70 21.75 -2.11 -8.40
CA ALA A 70 21.35 -3.51 -8.52
C ALA A 70 22.22 -4.40 -7.64
N ALA A 71 21.63 -5.45 -7.07
CA ALA A 71 22.35 -6.47 -6.31
C ALA A 71 21.56 -7.78 -6.24
N PRO A 72 22.18 -8.91 -5.83
CA PRO A 72 21.46 -10.19 -5.70
C PRO A 72 20.35 -10.22 -4.64
N THR A 73 20.36 -9.32 -3.65
CA THR A 73 19.34 -9.29 -2.58
C THR A 73 18.75 -7.89 -2.43
N PRO A 74 17.50 -7.76 -1.92
CA PRO A 74 16.88 -6.45 -1.70
C PRO A 74 17.69 -5.57 -0.74
N ALA A 75 18.20 -6.17 0.34
CA ALA A 75 19.00 -5.47 1.35
C ALA A 75 20.31 -4.91 0.76
N GLN A 76 21.03 -5.72 -0.03
CA GLN A 76 22.28 -5.29 -0.65
C GLN A 76 22.03 -4.20 -1.70
N ALA A 77 20.96 -4.31 -2.49
CA ALA A 77 20.62 -3.32 -3.50
C ALA A 77 20.26 -1.96 -2.84
N LEU A 78 19.50 -2.00 -1.75
CA LEU A 78 19.18 -0.82 -0.95
C LEU A 78 20.43 -0.15 -0.35
N GLU A 79 21.34 -0.94 0.23
CA GLU A 79 22.59 -0.44 0.79
C GLU A 79 23.50 0.16 -0.29
N ASN A 80 23.62 -0.52 -1.44
CA ASN A 80 24.41 -0.02 -2.57
C ASN A 80 23.83 1.29 -3.11
N ALA A 81 22.51 1.40 -3.25
CA ALA A 81 21.85 2.62 -3.70
C ALA A 81 22.13 3.78 -2.73
N ALA A 82 22.00 3.53 -1.43
CA ALA A 82 22.31 4.50 -0.38
C ALA A 82 23.79 4.94 -0.43
N ALA A 83 24.73 4.01 -0.70
CA ALA A 83 26.16 4.29 -0.77
C ALA A 83 26.58 5.18 -1.97
N THR A 84 25.72 5.32 -2.99
CA THR A 84 25.98 6.26 -4.11
C THR A 84 25.80 7.72 -3.72
N LEU A 85 25.09 7.98 -2.63
CA LEU A 85 24.74 9.32 -2.20
C LEU A 85 25.89 9.97 -1.41
N PRO A 86 26.13 11.28 -1.59
CA PRO A 86 27.23 11.98 -0.91
C PRO A 86 26.95 12.27 0.57
N GLY A 87 25.69 12.20 1.00
CA GLY A 87 25.24 12.51 2.36
C GLY A 87 24.68 11.31 3.12
N THR A 88 24.39 11.52 4.40
CA THR A 88 23.72 10.49 5.22
C THR A 88 22.26 10.37 4.81
N VAL A 89 21.84 9.15 4.46
CA VAL A 89 20.46 8.83 4.08
C VAL A 89 19.53 8.88 5.29
N TYR A 90 18.36 9.49 5.10
CA TYR A 90 17.34 9.67 6.10
C TYR A 90 16.00 9.13 5.60
N TYR A 91 15.54 8.05 6.22
CA TYR A 91 14.28 7.38 5.91
C TYR A 91 13.10 7.81 6.79
N GLY A 92 13.29 8.79 7.70
CA GLY A 92 12.22 9.20 8.62
C GLY A 92 11.08 10.00 7.97
N LEU A 93 11.15 10.25 6.66
CA LEU A 93 10.07 10.82 5.84
C LEU A 93 9.69 9.90 4.67
N LEU A 94 10.08 8.62 4.74
CA LEU A 94 9.65 7.60 3.79
C LEU A 94 8.14 7.40 3.93
N ASP A 95 7.40 7.70 2.86
CA ASP A 95 5.94 7.68 2.81
C ASP A 95 5.39 6.69 1.77
N ALA A 96 6.19 6.27 0.78
CA ALA A 96 5.78 5.26 -0.21
C ALA A 96 6.84 4.18 -0.47
N ALA A 97 6.41 2.94 -0.67
CA ALA A 97 7.29 1.86 -1.12
C ALA A 97 6.58 0.99 -2.15
N ALA A 98 7.33 0.51 -3.13
CA ALA A 98 6.82 -0.44 -4.11
C ALA A 98 7.66 -1.72 -4.09
N LEU A 99 6.97 -2.84 -3.89
CA LEU A 99 7.52 -4.20 -3.94
C LEU A 99 7.66 -4.66 -5.40
N PRO A 100 8.59 -5.57 -5.69
CA PRO A 100 8.81 -6.04 -7.05
C PRO A 100 7.62 -6.84 -7.56
N VAL A 101 7.42 -6.82 -8.87
CA VAL A 101 6.42 -7.66 -9.52
C VAL A 101 6.64 -9.13 -9.21
N GLY A 102 5.55 -9.85 -8.96
CA GLY A 102 5.61 -11.28 -8.68
C GLY A 102 6.19 -11.63 -7.30
N ALA A 103 6.44 -10.65 -6.43
CA ALA A 103 6.79 -10.92 -5.04
C ALA A 103 5.78 -11.88 -4.41
N ASP A 104 6.27 -12.92 -3.73
CA ASP A 104 5.46 -13.74 -2.84
C ASP A 104 5.36 -13.11 -1.44
N TRP A 105 4.61 -13.76 -0.55
CA TRP A 105 4.40 -13.25 0.80
C TRP A 105 5.71 -13.17 1.60
N GLU A 106 6.59 -14.16 1.44
CA GLU A 106 7.89 -14.21 2.09
C GLU A 106 8.82 -13.07 1.64
N GLN A 107 8.87 -12.80 0.33
CA GLN A 107 9.60 -11.65 -0.21
C GLN A 107 9.02 -10.31 0.28
N ALA A 108 7.69 -10.19 0.33
CA ALA A 108 7.04 -9.00 0.87
C ALA A 108 7.38 -8.79 2.37
N GLN A 109 7.44 -9.86 3.16
CA GLN A 109 7.87 -9.81 4.56
C GLN A 109 9.35 -9.40 4.70
N GLU A 110 10.25 -9.98 3.89
CA GLU A 110 11.67 -9.65 3.90
C GLU A 110 11.91 -8.16 3.61
N ILE A 111 11.31 -7.66 2.52
CA ILE A 111 11.41 -6.25 2.15
C ILE A 111 10.73 -5.37 3.20
N GLY A 112 9.58 -5.80 3.72
CA GLY A 112 8.87 -5.06 4.76
C GLY A 112 9.70 -4.88 6.03
N LEU A 113 10.39 -5.94 6.49
CA LEU A 113 11.26 -5.89 7.68
C LEU A 113 12.46 -4.98 7.43
N LEU A 114 13.06 -5.08 6.24
CA LEU A 114 14.15 -4.20 5.82
C LEU A 114 13.73 -2.72 5.90
N LEU A 115 12.55 -2.37 5.41
CA LEU A 115 12.03 -0.99 5.48
C LEU A 115 11.67 -0.58 6.92
N TYR A 116 11.07 -1.50 7.68
CA TYR A 116 10.70 -1.27 9.07
C TYR A 116 11.92 -0.88 9.92
N ASP A 117 13.04 -1.59 9.77
CA ASP A 117 14.27 -1.32 10.51
C ASP A 117 14.91 0.01 10.11
N ARG A 118 14.79 0.41 8.84
CA ARG A 118 15.41 1.64 8.30
C ARG A 118 14.64 2.90 8.64
N ALA A 119 13.32 2.82 8.72
CA ALA A 119 12.43 3.98 8.81
C ALA A 119 11.86 4.24 10.23
N GLN A 120 12.45 3.64 11.27
CA GLN A 120 12.10 3.89 12.67
C GLN A 120 12.17 5.40 13.04
N PRO A 121 11.29 5.92 13.92
CA PRO A 121 10.44 5.16 14.85
C PRO A 121 9.01 4.81 14.39
N ALA A 122 8.45 5.42 13.35
CA ALA A 122 7.13 5.03 12.83
C ALA A 122 6.88 5.69 11.47
N PRO A 123 7.16 5.02 10.34
CA PRO A 123 6.81 5.56 9.04
C PRO A 123 5.31 5.36 8.80
N GLU A 124 4.59 6.44 8.49
CA GLU A 124 3.30 6.35 7.81
C GLU A 124 3.58 6.05 6.33
N LEU A 125 3.94 4.78 6.08
CA LEU A 125 4.40 4.27 4.79
C LEU A 125 3.31 3.43 4.13
N SER A 126 3.01 3.79 2.89
CA SER A 126 2.11 3.07 2.00
C SER A 126 2.87 2.13 1.07
N VAL A 127 2.44 0.87 1.02
CA VAL A 127 3.08 -0.19 0.24
C VAL A 127 2.25 -0.56 -0.99
N PHE A 128 2.91 -0.59 -2.14
CA PHE A 128 2.35 -1.02 -3.42
C PHE A 128 3.13 -2.18 -4.01
N LEU A 129 2.57 -2.84 -5.03
CA LEU A 129 3.28 -3.75 -5.92
C LEU A 129 3.46 -3.11 -7.30
N LEU A 130 4.66 -3.25 -7.86
CA LEU A 130 4.93 -2.83 -9.24
C LEU A 130 4.21 -3.70 -10.28
N ASP A 131 4.10 -3.14 -11.48
CA ASP A 131 3.82 -3.92 -12.68
C ASP A 131 5.09 -4.58 -13.23
N SER A 132 4.95 -5.32 -14.33
CA SER A 132 6.05 -6.02 -14.97
C SER A 132 6.83 -5.16 -15.97
N ALA A 133 6.70 -3.83 -15.95
CA ALA A 133 7.46 -2.97 -16.84
C ALA A 133 8.94 -2.95 -16.42
N ASP A 134 9.82 -2.88 -17.42
CA ASP A 134 11.18 -2.44 -17.18
C ASP A 134 11.15 -0.94 -16.86
N HIS A 135 11.93 -0.53 -15.86
CA HIS A 135 11.96 0.86 -15.42
C HIS A 135 13.34 1.49 -15.62
N ASP A 136 13.35 2.68 -16.24
CA ASP A 136 14.46 3.62 -16.14
C ASP A 136 14.21 4.52 -14.93
N TRP A 137 14.92 4.27 -13.85
CA TRP A 137 14.69 4.99 -12.59
C TRP A 137 14.87 6.49 -12.68
N GLN A 138 15.68 7.00 -13.61
CA GLN A 138 15.83 8.44 -13.78
C GLN A 138 14.58 9.09 -14.39
N GLN A 139 13.80 8.34 -15.18
CA GLN A 139 12.60 8.82 -15.87
C GLN A 139 11.32 8.44 -15.13
N ASP A 140 11.27 7.23 -14.56
CA ASP A 140 10.03 6.61 -14.11
C ASP A 140 9.74 6.80 -12.61
N ALA A 141 10.77 6.95 -11.77
CA ALA A 141 10.61 6.86 -10.33
C ALA A 141 9.68 7.95 -9.76
N GLN A 142 9.85 9.20 -10.22
CA GLN A 142 8.96 10.29 -9.81
C GLN A 142 7.51 10.03 -10.25
N GLY A 143 7.30 9.64 -11.51
CA GLY A 143 5.96 9.35 -12.02
C GLY A 143 5.29 8.14 -11.34
N LEU A 144 6.05 7.14 -10.92
CA LEU A 144 5.56 6.03 -10.09
C LEU A 144 5.12 6.52 -8.71
N TYR A 145 5.94 7.36 -8.07
CA TYR A 145 5.64 7.95 -6.77
C TYR A 145 4.37 8.81 -6.80
N GLU A 146 4.27 9.73 -7.75
CA GLU A 146 3.09 10.58 -7.93
C GLU A 146 1.83 9.75 -8.23
N ARG A 147 1.96 8.63 -8.96
CA ARG A 147 0.85 7.70 -9.18
C ARG A 147 0.41 6.99 -7.90
N MET A 148 1.35 6.55 -7.06
CA MET A 148 1.02 5.96 -5.75
C MET A 148 0.23 6.96 -4.92
N GLN A 149 0.71 8.21 -4.81
CA GLN A 149 0.02 9.28 -4.10
C GLN A 149 -1.37 9.56 -4.68
N ALA A 150 -1.49 9.68 -6.00
CA ALA A 150 -2.77 9.93 -6.66
C ALA A 150 -3.78 8.79 -6.42
N ILE A 151 -3.32 7.54 -6.38
CA ILE A 151 -4.17 6.39 -6.06
C ILE A 151 -4.67 6.45 -4.62
N GLU A 152 -3.79 6.72 -3.66
CA GLU A 152 -4.18 6.88 -2.25
C GLU A 152 -5.16 8.04 -2.08
N ASP A 153 -4.89 9.18 -2.72
CA ASP A 153 -5.73 10.35 -2.60
C ASP A 153 -7.10 10.16 -3.23
N HIS A 154 -7.16 9.57 -4.43
CA HIS A 154 -8.41 9.42 -5.17
C HIS A 154 -9.26 8.27 -4.60
N TYR A 155 -8.67 7.09 -4.45
CA TYR A 155 -9.40 5.88 -4.05
C TYR A 155 -9.41 5.66 -2.53
N LYS A 156 -8.69 6.47 -1.76
CA LYS A 156 -8.54 6.28 -0.30
C LYS A 156 -8.09 4.86 0.05
N VAL A 157 -7.30 4.26 -0.85
CA VAL A 157 -6.65 2.97 -0.62
C VAL A 157 -5.34 3.23 0.08
N HIS A 158 -5.10 2.53 1.19
CA HIS A 158 -3.89 2.64 1.98
C HIS A 158 -3.49 1.26 2.47
N CYS A 159 -2.27 0.84 2.13
CA CYS A 159 -1.67 -0.39 2.61
C CYS A 159 -0.47 -0.06 3.49
N GLY A 160 -0.69 0.06 4.79
CA GLY A 160 0.38 0.37 5.74
C GLY A 160 1.41 -0.75 5.81
N LEU A 161 2.68 -0.43 6.04
CA LEU A 161 3.77 -1.41 6.17
C LEU A 161 3.43 -2.57 7.13
N GLN A 162 2.73 -2.26 8.23
CA GLN A 162 2.33 -3.26 9.24
C GLN A 162 1.35 -4.30 8.67
N GLN A 163 0.58 -3.96 7.64
CA GLN A 163 -0.39 -4.88 7.03
C GLN A 163 0.28 -6.08 6.35
N LEU A 164 1.55 -5.94 5.94
CA LEU A 164 2.35 -7.07 5.45
C LEU A 164 2.52 -8.17 6.51
N PHE A 165 2.45 -7.83 7.80
CA PHE A 165 2.70 -8.71 8.95
C PHE A 165 1.44 -9.15 9.70
N THR A 166 0.26 -8.69 9.29
CA THR A 166 -0.99 -8.95 10.04
C THR A 166 -1.41 -10.42 10.03
N GLN A 167 -1.08 -11.18 8.98
CA GLN A 167 -1.31 -12.63 8.94
C GLN A 167 -0.03 -13.43 9.03
N HIS A 168 -0.20 -14.67 9.47
CA HIS A 168 0.84 -15.69 9.54
C HIS A 168 1.09 -16.42 8.20
N ALA A 169 0.29 -16.16 7.15
CA ALA A 169 0.33 -16.96 5.92
C ALA A 169 -0.08 -16.20 4.64
N GLY A 170 -0.08 -14.87 4.69
CA GLY A 170 -0.41 -14.06 3.53
C GLY A 170 -0.59 -12.57 3.86
N CYS A 171 -0.68 -11.75 2.83
CA CYS A 171 -1.11 -10.36 2.92
C CYS A 171 -1.73 -9.95 1.58
N ALA A 172 -2.36 -8.78 1.55
CA ALA A 172 -2.87 -8.23 0.30
C ALA A 172 -2.37 -6.81 0.14
N VAL A 173 -1.98 -6.47 -1.10
CA VAL A 173 -1.27 -5.22 -1.39
C VAL A 173 -1.86 -4.62 -2.68
N PRO A 174 -2.13 -3.31 -2.72
CA PRO A 174 -2.53 -2.63 -3.95
C PRO A 174 -1.37 -2.71 -4.95
N ALA A 175 -1.70 -2.93 -6.21
CA ALA A 175 -0.73 -3.03 -7.29
C ALA A 175 -0.96 -1.90 -8.29
N LEU A 176 0.13 -1.33 -8.78
CA LEU A 176 0.13 -0.31 -9.83
C LEU A 176 -0.14 -1.02 -11.17
N PRO A 177 -1.23 -0.70 -11.88
CA PRO A 177 -1.40 -1.11 -13.27
C PRO A 177 -0.66 -0.14 -14.20
N GLN A 178 -0.41 -0.56 -15.44
CA GLN A 178 0.08 0.36 -16.50
C GLN A 178 -0.99 1.40 -16.91
N GLY A 179 -2.25 1.19 -16.53
CA GLY A 179 -3.37 2.11 -16.76
C GLY A 179 -3.72 2.98 -15.55
N GLY A 180 -4.93 3.53 -15.55
CA GLY A 180 -5.49 4.21 -14.37
C GLY A 180 -6.06 3.24 -13.33
N GLY A 181 -6.38 3.77 -12.15
CA GLY A 181 -6.90 2.96 -11.04
C GLY A 181 -5.82 2.17 -10.31
N TYR A 182 -6.24 1.14 -9.58
CA TYR A 182 -5.36 0.19 -8.91
C TYR A 182 -5.87 -1.23 -9.10
N ASP A 183 -4.93 -2.17 -9.18
CA ASP A 183 -5.21 -3.59 -9.04
C ASP A 183 -4.95 -4.01 -7.58
N PHE A 184 -5.31 -5.24 -7.23
CA PHE A 184 -5.08 -5.75 -5.88
C PHE A 184 -4.50 -7.15 -5.92
N THR A 185 -3.35 -7.37 -5.29
CA THR A 185 -2.68 -8.66 -5.32
C THR A 185 -2.78 -9.35 -3.98
N LEU A 186 -3.26 -10.59 -4.01
CA LEU A 186 -3.30 -11.50 -2.87
C LEU A 186 -1.99 -12.28 -2.84
N LEU A 187 -1.18 -12.03 -1.81
CA LEU A 187 0.06 -12.73 -1.55
C LEU A 187 -0.21 -13.81 -0.51
N ALA A 188 -0.04 -15.06 -0.89
CA ALA A 188 -0.09 -16.17 0.05
C ALA A 188 1.32 -16.71 0.25
N GLN A 189 1.52 -17.40 1.37
CA GLN A 189 2.71 -18.21 1.58
C GLN A 189 2.91 -19.16 0.38
N LYS A 190 4.14 -19.27 -0.10
CA LYS A 190 4.47 -19.95 -1.38
C LYS A 190 3.93 -21.38 -1.48
N GLU A 191 3.90 -22.10 -0.36
CA GLU A 191 3.40 -23.47 -0.27
C GLU A 191 1.86 -23.57 -0.34
N LYS A 192 1.15 -22.47 -0.06
CA LYS A 192 -0.32 -22.43 0.00
C LYS A 192 -0.96 -22.03 -1.32
N ALA A 193 -0.46 -20.98 -1.97
CA ALA A 193 -0.96 -20.53 -3.26
C ALA A 193 0.03 -19.58 -3.97
N ALA A 194 -0.04 -19.53 -5.29
CA ALA A 194 0.66 -18.52 -6.07
C ALA A 194 0.01 -17.13 -5.87
N PRO A 195 0.79 -16.03 -5.96
CA PRO A 195 0.25 -14.68 -5.96
C PRO A 195 -0.88 -14.51 -6.98
N ARG A 196 -1.98 -13.87 -6.57
CA ARG A 196 -3.14 -13.64 -7.44
C ARG A 196 -3.44 -12.16 -7.56
N ARG A 197 -3.24 -11.62 -8.76
CA ARG A 197 -3.66 -10.26 -9.11
C ARG A 197 -5.16 -10.24 -9.44
N CYS A 198 -5.87 -9.32 -8.81
CA CYS A 198 -7.28 -9.01 -9.02
C CYS A 198 -7.39 -7.63 -9.67
N THR A 199 -8.40 -7.45 -10.52
CA THR A 199 -8.64 -6.20 -11.26
C THR A 199 -10.09 -5.76 -11.09
N GLY A 200 -10.39 -4.49 -11.43
CA GLY A 200 -11.75 -3.95 -11.46
C GLY A 200 -12.51 -4.12 -10.14
N LEU A 201 -13.78 -4.51 -10.22
CA LEU A 201 -14.64 -4.72 -9.02
C LEU A 201 -14.05 -5.75 -8.04
N THR A 202 -13.34 -6.77 -8.54
CA THR A 202 -12.73 -7.77 -7.66
C THR A 202 -11.57 -7.18 -6.85
N ALA A 203 -10.79 -6.26 -7.44
CA ALA A 203 -9.75 -5.52 -6.73
C ALA A 203 -10.34 -4.63 -5.62
N GLN A 204 -11.41 -3.89 -5.96
CA GLN A 204 -12.14 -3.03 -5.01
C GLN A 204 -12.68 -3.83 -3.82
N LEU A 205 -13.35 -4.96 -4.10
CA LEU A 205 -13.86 -5.83 -3.04
C LEU A 205 -12.74 -6.40 -2.16
N ALA A 206 -11.63 -6.83 -2.75
CA ALA A 206 -10.49 -7.31 -1.99
C ALA A 206 -9.89 -6.24 -1.08
N ALA A 207 -9.84 -4.99 -1.54
CA ALA A 207 -9.37 -3.86 -0.75
C ALA A 207 -10.29 -3.55 0.45
N PHE A 208 -11.63 -3.65 0.30
CA PHE A 208 -12.55 -3.53 1.44
C PHE A 208 -12.37 -4.65 2.45
N LEU A 209 -12.27 -5.90 1.97
CA LEU A 209 -12.09 -7.06 2.84
C LEU A 209 -10.75 -7.03 3.58
N ALA A 210 -9.72 -6.42 2.98
CA ALA A 210 -8.43 -6.18 3.61
C ALA A 210 -8.42 -4.95 4.54
N GLY A 211 -9.52 -4.19 4.62
CA GLY A 211 -9.62 -2.98 5.43
C GLY A 211 -8.76 -1.83 4.91
N GLN A 212 -8.42 -1.82 3.62
CA GLN A 212 -7.47 -0.87 3.01
C GLN A 212 -8.15 0.31 2.34
N THR A 213 -9.47 0.30 2.14
CA THR A 213 -10.22 1.44 1.61
C THR A 213 -11.65 1.46 2.15
N THR A 214 -12.30 2.61 2.02
CA THR A 214 -13.74 2.81 2.30
C THR A 214 -14.48 3.41 1.10
N ARG A 215 -13.83 3.53 -0.05
CA ARG A 215 -14.41 4.14 -1.25
C ARG A 215 -14.50 3.12 -2.37
N LEU A 216 -15.71 2.93 -2.88
CA LEU A 216 -15.99 2.18 -4.09
C LEU A 216 -16.02 3.13 -5.26
N GLU A 217 -15.23 2.83 -6.28
CA GLU A 217 -15.31 3.48 -7.59
C GLU A 217 -14.91 2.45 -8.65
N THR A 218 -15.88 2.02 -9.45
CA THR A 218 -15.69 0.88 -10.35
C THR A 218 -16.66 0.86 -11.52
N THR A 219 -16.31 0.09 -12.54
CA THR A 219 -17.23 -0.40 -13.56
C THR A 219 -17.66 -1.83 -13.24
N TYR A 220 -18.88 -2.17 -13.64
CA TYR A 220 -19.47 -3.49 -13.45
C TYR A 220 -20.42 -3.81 -14.62
N ALA A 221 -21.01 -5.01 -14.61
CA ALA A 221 -21.85 -5.53 -15.66
C ALA A 221 -21.14 -5.49 -17.03
N ALA A 222 -19.92 -6.06 -17.08
CA ALA A 222 -19.05 -6.04 -18.27
C ALA A 222 -18.83 -4.61 -18.83
N ASP A 223 -18.48 -3.68 -17.94
CA ASP A 223 -18.19 -2.27 -18.24
C ASP A 223 -19.36 -1.46 -18.82
N THR A 224 -20.60 -1.96 -18.68
CA THR A 224 -21.80 -1.25 -19.13
C THR A 224 -22.44 -0.38 -18.06
N ALA A 225 -21.96 -0.45 -16.81
CA ALA A 225 -22.40 0.37 -15.70
C ALA A 225 -21.23 0.79 -14.81
N ALA A 226 -21.42 1.90 -14.09
CA ALA A 226 -20.47 2.44 -13.12
C ALA A 226 -21.13 2.65 -11.76
N CYS A 227 -20.36 2.44 -10.69
CA CYS A 227 -20.80 2.65 -9.32
C CYS A 227 -19.75 3.48 -8.57
N THR A 228 -20.22 4.49 -7.84
CA THR A 228 -19.45 5.10 -6.75
C THR A 228 -20.22 5.01 -5.45
N ALA A 229 -19.57 4.61 -4.36
CA ALA A 229 -20.18 4.55 -3.04
C ALA A 229 -19.12 4.69 -1.95
N ARG A 230 -19.55 4.99 -0.73
CA ARG A 230 -18.76 4.65 0.45
C ARG A 230 -19.09 3.23 0.86
N ALA A 231 -18.09 2.44 1.22
CA ALA A 231 -18.25 1.06 1.63
C ALA A 231 -17.67 0.80 3.02
N GLU A 232 -18.34 -0.06 3.78
CA GLU A 232 -17.87 -0.59 5.06
C GLU A 232 -18.11 -2.10 5.10
N VAL A 233 -17.17 -2.84 5.69
CA VAL A 233 -17.27 -4.30 5.85
C VAL A 233 -17.36 -4.63 7.33
N THR A 234 -18.38 -5.41 7.68
CA THR A 234 -18.48 -6.05 8.99
C THR A 234 -18.59 -7.56 8.81
N ALA A 235 -18.08 -8.32 9.78
CA ALA A 235 -18.14 -9.78 9.75
C ALA A 235 -18.72 -10.30 11.07
N TYR A 236 -19.74 -11.16 10.97
CA TYR A 236 -20.35 -11.81 12.12
C TYR A 236 -20.61 -13.28 11.83
N GLY A 237 -19.93 -14.15 12.56
CA GLY A 237 -19.95 -15.58 12.28
C GLY A 237 -19.47 -15.85 10.86
N SER A 238 -20.31 -16.47 10.03
CA SER A 238 -20.00 -16.77 8.63
C SER A 238 -20.56 -15.74 7.64
N THR A 239 -21.18 -14.66 8.12
CA THR A 239 -21.76 -13.64 7.25
C THR A 239 -20.86 -12.41 7.23
N VAL A 240 -20.46 -12.02 6.03
CA VAL A 240 -19.75 -10.78 5.74
C VAL A 240 -20.77 -9.80 5.19
N GLN A 241 -20.95 -8.66 5.85
CA GLN A 241 -21.85 -7.62 5.41
C GLN A 241 -21.04 -6.50 4.75
N LEU A 242 -21.38 -6.18 3.52
CA LEU A 242 -20.86 -5.03 2.79
C LEU A 242 -21.96 -3.95 2.77
N HIS A 243 -21.74 -2.91 3.54
CA HIS A 243 -22.61 -1.74 3.60
C HIS A 243 -22.19 -0.77 2.50
N LEU A 244 -23.11 -0.42 1.61
CA LEU A 244 -22.91 0.55 0.53
C LEU A 244 -23.74 1.79 0.84
N HIS A 245 -23.06 2.87 1.22
CA HIS A 245 -23.69 4.14 1.57
C HIS A 245 -23.66 5.10 0.41
N GLY A 246 -24.81 5.70 0.10
CA GLY A 246 -24.92 6.77 -0.89
C GLY A 246 -24.46 6.35 -2.29
N ALA A 247 -24.79 5.12 -2.69
CA ALA A 247 -24.35 4.57 -3.96
C ALA A 247 -24.97 5.34 -5.15
N ASP A 248 -24.11 5.90 -6.01
CA ASP A 248 -24.47 6.46 -7.31
C ASP A 248 -24.22 5.42 -8.40
N LEU A 249 -25.32 4.96 -9.02
CA LEU A 249 -25.31 3.93 -10.06
C LEU A 249 -25.65 4.57 -11.39
N ARG A 250 -24.77 4.38 -12.37
CA ARG A 250 -24.91 4.97 -13.70
C ARG A 250 -24.80 3.90 -14.78
N SER A 251 -25.77 3.89 -15.70
CA SER A 251 -25.60 3.13 -16.95
C SER A 251 -24.68 3.88 -17.89
N LEU A 252 -23.72 3.17 -18.49
CA LEU A 252 -22.80 3.68 -19.50
C LEU A 252 -23.23 3.30 -20.92
N ALA A 253 -24.22 2.40 -21.04
CA ALA A 253 -24.77 1.93 -22.31
C ALA A 253 -26.20 2.45 -22.50
N ALA A 254 -27.17 1.56 -22.66
CA ALA A 254 -28.58 1.94 -22.77
C ALA A 254 -29.17 2.35 -21.40
N PRO A 255 -30.18 3.23 -21.35
CA PRO A 255 -30.87 3.56 -20.11
C PRO A 255 -31.36 2.29 -19.41
N ALA A 256 -30.97 2.13 -18.16
CA ALA A 256 -31.39 1.05 -17.28
C ALA A 256 -32.03 1.67 -16.03
N ASP A 257 -33.03 0.99 -15.49
CA ASP A 257 -33.59 1.39 -14.20
C ASP A 257 -32.60 1.06 -13.05
N GLU A 258 -32.73 1.80 -11.95
CA GLU A 258 -31.83 1.66 -10.81
C GLU A 258 -31.90 0.26 -10.18
N ALA A 259 -33.07 -0.39 -10.20
CA ALA A 259 -33.24 -1.73 -9.63
C ALA A 259 -32.44 -2.79 -10.41
N ALA A 260 -32.40 -2.69 -11.74
CA ALA A 260 -31.59 -3.53 -12.61
C ALA A 260 -30.10 -3.30 -12.38
N LEU A 261 -29.68 -2.03 -12.24
CA LEU A 261 -28.31 -1.65 -11.91
C LEU A 261 -27.87 -2.22 -10.56
N ARG A 262 -28.69 -2.07 -9.50
CA ARG A 262 -28.43 -2.65 -8.17
C ARG A 262 -28.28 -4.16 -8.23
N LYS A 263 -29.21 -4.85 -8.89
CA LYS A 263 -29.18 -6.31 -9.03
C LYS A 263 -27.94 -6.79 -9.79
N ALA A 264 -27.52 -6.06 -10.82
CA ALA A 264 -26.31 -6.39 -11.56
C ALA A 264 -25.04 -6.19 -10.70
N LEU A 265 -24.95 -5.10 -9.94
CA LEU A 265 -23.82 -4.90 -9.02
C LEU A 265 -23.78 -5.98 -7.93
N GLU A 266 -24.93 -6.36 -7.37
CA GLU A 266 -25.01 -7.46 -6.40
C GLU A 266 -24.51 -8.78 -6.98
N ALA A 267 -24.92 -9.13 -8.20
CA ALA A 267 -24.50 -10.36 -8.85
C ALA A 267 -22.98 -10.40 -9.09
N ASP A 268 -22.40 -9.28 -9.54
CA ASP A 268 -20.96 -9.18 -9.78
C ASP A 268 -20.17 -9.20 -8.47
N LEU A 269 -20.64 -8.51 -7.42
CA LEU A 269 -20.04 -8.54 -6.09
C LEU A 269 -20.04 -9.96 -5.50
N GLN A 270 -21.15 -10.69 -5.63
CA GLN A 270 -21.23 -12.10 -5.20
C GLN A 270 -20.25 -12.98 -5.97
N THR A 271 -20.11 -12.75 -7.28
CA THR A 271 -19.15 -13.47 -8.12
C THR A 271 -17.71 -13.18 -7.69
N SER A 272 -17.36 -11.90 -7.51
CA SER A 272 -16.05 -11.49 -6.99
C SER A 272 -15.77 -12.08 -5.61
N PHE A 273 -16.75 -12.07 -4.71
CA PHE A 273 -16.59 -12.64 -3.37
C PHE A 273 -16.32 -14.14 -3.39
N ALA A 274 -17.01 -14.90 -4.26
CA ALA A 274 -16.78 -16.32 -4.44
C ALA A 274 -15.35 -16.60 -4.96
N VAL A 275 -14.87 -15.78 -5.91
CA VAL A 275 -13.49 -15.85 -6.42
C VAL A 275 -12.48 -15.61 -5.29
N LEU A 276 -12.68 -14.56 -4.50
CA LEU A 276 -11.79 -14.17 -3.40
C LEU A 276 -11.77 -15.21 -2.28
N THR A 277 -12.94 -15.72 -1.87
CA THR A 277 -13.07 -16.76 -0.85
C THR A 277 -12.36 -18.04 -1.28
N LYS A 278 -12.51 -18.45 -2.54
CA LYS A 278 -11.80 -19.62 -3.07
C LYS A 278 -10.28 -19.42 -3.11
N ALA A 279 -9.83 -18.22 -3.51
CA ALA A 279 -8.41 -17.92 -3.61
C ALA A 279 -7.70 -17.84 -2.24
N THR A 280 -8.42 -17.51 -1.17
CA THR A 280 -7.86 -17.23 0.17
C THR A 280 -8.17 -18.30 1.22
N ALA A 281 -8.91 -19.35 0.86
CA ALA A 281 -9.35 -20.38 1.80
C ALA A 281 -8.21 -21.05 2.60
N ALA A 282 -7.02 -21.18 2.01
CA ALA A 282 -5.86 -21.80 2.68
C ALA A 282 -5.07 -20.83 3.57
N SER A 283 -5.15 -19.52 3.31
CA SER A 283 -4.37 -18.48 4.01
C SER A 283 -5.19 -17.66 5.01
N ASP A 284 -6.52 -17.76 5.00
CA ASP A 284 -7.45 -16.93 5.78
C ASP A 284 -7.13 -15.43 5.69
N LEU A 285 -6.76 -14.98 4.51
CA LEU A 285 -6.19 -13.64 4.28
C LEU A 285 -7.10 -12.50 4.75
N PHE A 286 -8.42 -12.70 4.73
CA PHE A 286 -9.43 -11.72 5.17
C PHE A 286 -9.99 -11.99 6.58
N HIS A 287 -9.31 -12.82 7.38
CA HIS A 287 -9.69 -13.14 8.77
C HIS A 287 -11.07 -13.78 8.98
N PHE A 288 -11.64 -14.42 7.96
CA PHE A 288 -12.97 -15.02 8.10
C PHE A 288 -13.00 -16.13 9.15
N SER A 289 -11.93 -16.89 9.28
CA SER A 289 -11.83 -17.95 10.29
C SER A 289 -11.71 -17.37 11.69
N PHE A 290 -10.95 -16.28 11.86
CA PHE A 290 -10.87 -15.54 13.13
C PHE A 290 -12.25 -15.09 13.61
N TRP A 291 -13.03 -14.41 12.76
CA TRP A 291 -14.38 -13.95 13.12
C TRP A 291 -15.33 -15.08 13.48
N GLN A 292 -15.25 -16.20 12.76
CA GLN A 292 -16.04 -17.39 13.06
C GLN A 292 -15.66 -18.01 14.41
N GLN A 293 -14.37 -18.08 14.73
CA GLN A 293 -13.89 -18.62 16.00
C GLN A 293 -14.30 -17.75 17.19
N CYS A 294 -14.37 -16.42 17.02
CA CYS A 294 -14.90 -15.53 18.05
C CYS A 294 -16.37 -15.82 18.40
N VAL A 295 -17.18 -16.28 17.44
CA VAL A 295 -18.62 -16.54 17.65
C VAL A 295 -18.90 -17.99 18.00
N TYR A 296 -18.25 -18.94 17.32
CA TYR A 296 -18.54 -20.38 17.43
C TYR A 296 -17.52 -21.14 18.28
N GLY A 297 -16.43 -20.49 18.70
CA GLY A 297 -15.34 -21.09 19.46
C GLY A 297 -14.19 -21.62 18.58
N PRO A 298 -12.99 -21.81 19.16
CA PRO A 298 -11.76 -22.12 18.41
C PRO A 298 -11.75 -23.49 17.72
N ASN A 299 -12.59 -24.42 18.16
CA ASN A 299 -12.68 -25.79 17.63
C ASN A 299 -13.89 -25.99 16.69
N ALA A 300 -14.64 -24.94 16.40
CA ALA A 300 -15.77 -25.04 15.49
C ALA A 300 -15.28 -25.33 14.07
N ALA A 301 -15.98 -26.22 13.36
CA ALA A 301 -15.71 -26.45 11.96
C ALA A 301 -15.94 -25.15 11.17
N PRO A 302 -14.97 -24.70 10.35
CA PRO A 302 -15.11 -23.48 9.58
C PRO A 302 -16.27 -23.63 8.59
N LYS A 303 -17.12 -22.61 8.55
CA LYS A 303 -18.21 -22.48 7.58
C LYS A 303 -17.74 -21.61 6.43
N THR A 304 -18.24 -21.91 5.23
CA THR A 304 -18.02 -21.05 4.07
C THR A 304 -18.62 -19.67 4.34
N PRO A 305 -17.84 -18.59 4.24
CA PRO A 305 -18.36 -17.26 4.42
C PRO A 305 -19.33 -16.89 3.30
N THR A 306 -20.33 -16.08 3.61
CA THR A 306 -21.34 -15.59 2.66
C THR A 306 -21.37 -14.07 2.67
N LEU A 307 -21.47 -13.45 1.49
CA LEU A 307 -21.61 -12.01 1.37
C LEU A 307 -23.09 -11.59 1.44
N GLN A 308 -23.38 -10.60 2.27
CA GLN A 308 -24.64 -9.87 2.28
C GLN A 308 -24.37 -8.42 1.92
N ILE A 309 -25.13 -7.87 0.97
CA ILE A 309 -24.99 -6.49 0.52
C ILE A 309 -26.14 -5.68 1.13
N LEU A 310 -25.80 -4.56 1.76
CA LEU A 310 -26.74 -3.68 2.44
C LEU A 310 -26.66 -2.30 1.78
N TRP A 311 -27.79 -1.79 1.30
CA TRP A 311 -27.89 -0.50 0.65
C TRP A 311 -28.41 0.55 1.63
N GLU A 312 -27.66 1.62 1.85
CA GLU A 312 -27.92 2.63 2.89
C GLU A 312 -27.84 4.08 2.37
#